data_AF-A0A2H6HEP3-F1
#
_entry.id   AF-A0A2H6HEP3-F1
#
_cell.length_a   1.000
_cell.length_b   1.000
_cell.length_c   1.000
_cell.angle_alpha   90.00
_cell.angle_beta   90.00
_cell.angle_gamma   90.00
#
_symmetry.space_group_name_H-M   'P 1'
#
loop_
_entity.id
_entity.type
_entity.pdbx_description
1 polymer ?
#
loop_
_entity_poly.entity_id
_entity_poly.type
_entity_poly.pdbx_seq_one_letter_code
_entity_poly.pdbx_strand_id
1 'polypeptide(L)'
;MTMLSFRIDDEDAADAQRFADRLGIDRSQLLRDALRRHLVRLRAETDIAAWIKTPLTAEESSFGDVADWGPSEDWSDWVDATR
;
A
#
# COMPACT_ATOMS: atom_id res chain seq x y z
N MET A 1 8.72 3.54 -19.03
CA MET A 1 8.86 2.11 -18.69
C MET A 1 10.34 1.82 -18.52
N THR A 2 10.78 1.29 -17.38
CA THR A 2 12.18 0.88 -17.18
C THR A 2 12.21 -0.64 -17.12
N MET A 3 13.11 -1.26 -17.89
CA MET A 3 13.31 -2.71 -17.87
C MET A 3 14.33 -3.04 -16.76
N LEU A 4 13.97 -3.97 -15.89
CA LEU A 4 14.83 -4.50 -14.84
C LEU A 4 15.15 -5.96 -15.18
N SER A 5 16.43 -6.28 -15.33
CA SER A 5 16.90 -7.65 -15.50
C SER A 5 17.74 -8.07 -14.28
N PHE A 6 17.51 -9.28 -13.81
CA PHE A 6 18.24 -9.89 -12.71
C PHE A 6 18.27 -11.39 -12.93
N ARG A 7 19.25 -12.06 -12.30
CA ARG A 7 19.33 -13.52 -12.32
C ARG A 7 18.50 -14.08 -11.16
N ILE A 8 17.86 -15.20 -11.44
CA ILE A 8 17.13 -16.01 -10.46
C ILE A 8 17.49 -17.46 -10.71
N ASP A 9 17.24 -18.31 -9.72
CA ASP A 9 17.40 -19.74 -9.87
C ASP A 9 16.36 -20.29 -10.86
N ASP A 10 16.72 -21.35 -11.59
CA ASP A 10 15.85 -21.93 -12.61
C ASP A 10 14.53 -22.45 -12.02
N GLU A 11 14.57 -22.92 -10.77
CA GLU A 11 13.39 -23.36 -10.02
C GLU A 11 12.41 -22.21 -9.79
N ASP A 12 12.89 -21.07 -9.28
CA ASP A 12 12.07 -19.87 -9.07
C ASP A 12 11.49 -19.34 -10.39
N ALA A 13 12.28 -19.40 -11.48
CA ALA A 13 11.83 -19.01 -12.80
C ALA A 13 10.66 -19.89 -13.29
N ALA A 14 10.77 -21.21 -13.08
CA ALA A 14 9.74 -22.17 -13.44
C ALA A 14 8.48 -21.99 -12.60
N ASP A 15 8.64 -21.76 -11.30
CA ASP A 15 7.53 -21.54 -10.37
C ASP A 15 6.77 -20.25 -10.69
N ALA A 16 7.50 -19.15 -10.95
CA ALA A 16 6.89 -17.90 -11.38
C ALA A 16 6.07 -18.07 -12.67
N GLN A 17 6.57 -18.86 -13.64
CA GLN A 17 5.84 -19.16 -14.86
C GLN A 17 4.59 -20.00 -14.57
N ARG A 18 4.71 -21.07 -13.78
CA ARG A 18 3.59 -21.95 -13.42
C ARG A 18 2.46 -21.19 -12.75
N PHE A 19 2.78 -20.28 -11.83
CA PHE A 19 1.77 -19.46 -11.15
C PHE A 19 1.17 -18.39 -12.07
N ALA A 20 1.96 -17.78 -12.96
CA ALA A 20 1.44 -16.84 -13.95
C ALA A 20 0.43 -17.52 -14.89
N ASP A 21 0.76 -18.72 -15.39
CA ASP A 21 -0.11 -19.52 -16.25
C ASP A 21 -1.42 -19.89 -15.53
N ARG A 22 -1.32 -20.35 -14.27
CA ARG A 22 -2.50 -20.68 -13.45
C ARG A 22 -3.42 -19.48 -13.20
N LEU A 23 -2.84 -18.28 -13.10
CA LEU A 23 -3.59 -17.03 -12.90
C LEU A 23 -4.06 -16.40 -14.21
N GLY A 24 -3.63 -16.92 -15.37
CA GLY A 24 -3.95 -16.36 -16.68
C GLY A 24 -3.34 -14.98 -16.92
N ILE A 25 -2.18 -14.68 -16.33
CA ILE A 25 -1.49 -13.40 -16.45
C ILE A 25 -0.08 -13.57 -17.00
N ASP A 26 0.52 -12.48 -17.47
CA ASP A 26 1.92 -12.50 -17.89
C ASP A 26 2.87 -12.63 -16.67
N ARG A 27 3.98 -13.34 -16.85
CA ARG A 27 5.01 -13.50 -15.80
C ARG A 27 5.56 -12.16 -15.31
N SER A 28 5.74 -11.18 -16.21
CA SER A 28 6.19 -9.85 -15.81
C SER A 28 5.15 -9.11 -14.97
N GLN A 29 3.85 -9.38 -15.17
CA GLN A 29 2.79 -8.84 -14.33
C GLN A 29 2.86 -9.42 -12.92
N LEU A 30 2.97 -10.74 -12.79
CA LEU A 30 3.13 -11.42 -11.50
C LEU A 30 4.30 -10.82 -10.70
N LEU A 31 5.49 -10.74 -11.32
CA LEU A 31 6.69 -10.23 -10.68
C LEU A 31 6.59 -8.74 -10.32
N ARG A 32 5.97 -7.93 -11.18
CA ARG A 32 5.75 -6.50 -10.93
C ARG A 32 4.83 -6.28 -9.75
N ASP A 33 3.77 -7.07 -9.64
CA ASP A 33 2.81 -6.97 -8.53
C ASP A 33 3.43 -7.45 -7.22
N ALA A 34 4.20 -8.54 -7.25
CA ALA A 34 4.97 -9.01 -6.09
C ALA A 34 5.96 -7.94 -5.60
N LEU A 35 6.75 -7.36 -6.52
CA LEU A 35 7.70 -6.28 -6.20
C LEU A 35 6.97 -5.07 -5.60
N ARG A 36 5.85 -4.66 -6.20
CA ARG A 36 5.06 -3.52 -5.71
C ARG A 36 4.57 -3.77 -4.29
N ARG A 37 4.00 -4.95 -4.00
CA ARG A 37 3.54 -5.31 -2.66
C ARG A 37 4.68 -5.30 -1.64
N HIS A 38 5.85 -5.83 -2.03
CA HIS A 38 7.01 -5.84 -1.15
C HIS A 38 7.54 -4.43 -0.85
N LEU A 39 7.60 -3.55 -1.86
CA LEU A 39 8.03 -2.16 -1.67
C LEU A 39 7.05 -1.37 -0.80
N VAL A 40 5.74 -1.59 -0.96
CA VAL A 40 4.72 -0.98 -0.08
C VAL A 40 4.93 -1.41 1.37
N ARG A 41 5.15 -2.71 1.61
CA ARG A 41 5.45 -3.21 2.96
C ARG A 41 6.70 -2.57 3.57
N LEU A 42 7.81 -2.53 2.82
CA LEU A 42 9.06 -1.92 3.29
C LEU A 42 8.91 -0.43 3.63
N ARG A 43 8.12 0.30 2.84
CA ARG A 43 7.81 1.71 3.12
C ARG A 43 6.99 1.85 4.40
N ALA A 44 5.95 1.04 4.56
CA ALA A 44 5.13 1.04 5.78
C ALA A 44 5.97 0.72 7.04
N GLU A 45 6.88 -0.26 6.96
CA GLU A 45 7.80 -0.57 8.06
C GLU A 45 8.75 0.60 8.39
N THR A 46 9.21 1.30 7.36
CA THR A 46 10.06 2.49 7.52
C THR A 46 9.28 3.63 8.16
N ASP A 47 8.05 3.87 7.71
CA ASP A 47 7.17 4.91 8.25
C ASP A 47 6.87 4.62 9.72
N ILE A 48 6.49 3.37 10.07
CA ILE A 48 6.29 2.96 11.47
C ILE A 48 7.55 3.22 12.31
N ALA A 49 8.72 2.85 11.80
CA ALA A 49 9.97 3.10 12.51
C ALA A 49 10.27 4.60 12.66
N ALA A 50 9.92 5.43 11.69
CA ALA A 50 10.05 6.88 11.77
C ALA A 50 9.10 7.47 12.83
N TRP A 51 7.84 7.02 12.84
CA TRP A 51 6.83 7.40 13.84
C TRP A 51 7.24 7.01 15.27
N ILE A 52 7.88 5.85 15.46
CA ILE A 52 8.42 5.44 16.77
C ILE A 52 9.59 6.33 17.20
N LYS A 53 10.46 6.73 16.26
CA LYS A 53 11.65 7.55 16.55
C LYS A 53 11.32 9.02 16.82
N THR A 54 10.26 9.52 16.19
CA THR A 54 9.76 10.88 16.39
C THR A 54 8.29 10.79 16.77
N PRO A 55 8.00 10.40 18.02
CA PRO A 55 6.62 10.43 18.52
C PRO A 55 6.10 11.87 18.45
N LEU A 56 4.78 12.01 18.30
CA LEU A 56 4.10 13.31 18.29
C LEU A 56 4.51 14.12 19.52
N THR A 57 4.76 15.39 19.32
CA THR A 57 4.94 16.32 20.43
C THR A 57 3.67 16.38 21.27
N ALA A 58 3.76 16.91 22.49
CA ALA A 58 2.60 17.10 23.35
C ALA A 58 1.53 17.99 22.68
N GLU A 59 1.95 18.98 21.90
CA GLU A 59 1.09 19.87 21.12
C GLU A 59 0.40 19.10 19.98
N GLU A 60 1.13 18.28 19.23
CA GLU A 60 0.55 17.48 18.14
C GLU A 60 -0.37 16.36 18.66
N SER A 61 -0.06 15.79 19.83
CA SER A 61 -0.90 14.78 20.48
C SER A 61 -2.24 15.36 20.94
N SER A 62 -2.29 16.64 21.33
CA SER A 62 -3.51 17.33 21.76
C SER A 62 -4.56 17.51 20.65
N PHE A 63 -4.16 17.39 19.37
CA PHE A 63 -5.12 17.34 18.25
C PHE A 63 -5.89 16.02 18.21
N GLY A 64 -5.35 14.93 18.76
CA GLY A 64 -6.06 13.66 18.91
C GLY A 64 -7.19 13.74 19.94
N ASP A 65 -7.05 14.60 20.96
CA ASP A 65 -8.09 14.85 21.96
C ASP A 65 -9.28 15.63 21.40
N VAL A 66 -9.09 16.35 20.27
CA VAL A 66 -10.13 17.07 19.53
C VAL A 66 -10.81 16.18 18.47
N ALA A 67 -10.28 14.97 18.23
CA ALA A 67 -10.80 14.03 17.25
C ALA A 67 -12.06 13.27 17.74
N ASP A 68 -12.99 13.98 18.41
CA ASP A 68 -14.41 13.59 18.39
C ASP A 68 -14.96 13.98 17.02
N TRP A 69 -14.46 13.29 15.98
CA TRP A 69 -15.12 13.28 14.68
C TRP A 69 -16.41 12.50 14.93
N GLY A 70 -17.43 13.24 15.37
CA GLY A 70 -18.74 12.72 15.72
C GLY A 70 -19.29 11.80 14.62
N PRO A 71 -20.27 10.94 14.95
CA PRO A 71 -20.82 9.96 14.01
C PRO A 71 -21.11 10.67 12.70
N SER A 72 -20.44 10.22 11.63
CA SER A 72 -20.41 10.87 10.31
C SER A 72 -21.74 11.55 10.04
N GLU A 73 -21.76 12.88 10.04
CA GLU A 73 -22.94 13.67 9.72
C GLU A 73 -23.54 13.08 8.44
N ASP A 74 -24.86 12.93 8.40
CA ASP A 74 -25.52 12.38 7.22
C ASP A 74 -25.31 13.36 6.05
N TRP A 75 -24.33 13.06 5.19
CA TRP A 75 -23.99 13.87 4.02
C TRP A 75 -25.09 13.82 2.94
N SER A 76 -26.25 13.22 3.24
CA SER A 76 -27.42 13.16 2.36
C SER A 76 -27.94 14.55 1.95
N ASP A 77 -27.77 15.57 2.80
CA ASP A 77 -28.16 16.96 2.49
C ASP A 77 -27.32 17.58 1.34
N TRP A 78 -26.14 17.03 1.03
CA TRP A 78 -25.29 17.49 -0.06
C TRP A 78 -25.74 17.00 -1.44
N VAL A 79 -26.66 16.02 -1.50
CA VAL A 79 -27.13 15.42 -2.77
C VAL A 79 -28.00 16.39 -3.58
N ASP A 80 -28.68 17.34 -2.94
CA ASP A 80 -29.56 18.29 -3.63
C ASP A 80 -28.84 19.54 -4.16
N ALA A 81 -27.55 19.74 -3.86
CA ALA A 81 -26.79 20.92 -4.29
C ALA A 81 -26.38 20.89 -5.78
N THR A 82 -26.66 19.79 -6.50
CA THR A 82 -26.30 19.61 -7.92
C THR A 82 -27.49 19.45 -8.87
N ARG A 83 -28.72 19.80 -8.44
CA ARG A 83 -29.92 19.68 -9.27
C ARG A 83 -30.46 21.02 -9.77
#